data_AF-A0A933UYY6-F1
#
_entry.id   AF-A0A933UYY6-F1
#
_cell.length_a   1.000
_cell.length_b   1.000
_cell.length_c   1.000
_cell.angle_alpha   90.00
_cell.angle_beta   90.00
_cell.angle_gamma   90.00
#
_symmetry.space_group_name_H-M   'P 1'
#
loop_
_entity.id
_entity.type
_entity.pdbx_description
1 polymer ?
#
loop_
_entity_poly.entity_id
_entity_poly.type
_entity_poly.pdbx_seq_one_letter_code
_entity_poly.pdbx_strand_id
1 'polypeptide(L)'
;SKLFQKKEKSEKDEYFKANDLACEFFQKQLLSTSEGKKVLEYLHGRGVTDQTIEDFKLGFAPDKYDALYPELLKKGIRKEVLIKSGFVSAKNVAADQIFDKYRGRLMFPIFDYLGRICGFGGRALSEGQMPKYLNSADNIVYNKSDVLYGFSHAKQAIKEKNQIILVEGYFDVL
;
A
#
# COMPACT_ATOMS: atom_id res chain seq x y z
N SER A 1 -30.09 -10.75 1.39
CA SER A 1 -30.30 -11.71 2.50
C SER A 1 -29.09 -11.70 3.43
N LYS A 2 -29.23 -12.17 4.69
CA LYS A 2 -28.12 -12.24 5.67
C LYS A 2 -26.88 -13.00 5.16
N LEU A 3 -27.08 -13.95 4.25
CA LEU A 3 -26.01 -14.76 3.64
C LEU A 3 -25.09 -13.93 2.71
N PHE A 4 -25.66 -13.03 1.90
CA PHE A 4 -24.89 -12.13 1.04
C PHE A 4 -24.02 -11.16 1.86
N GLN A 5 -24.58 -10.56 2.91
CA GLN A 5 -23.83 -9.67 3.81
C GLN A 5 -22.67 -10.39 4.52
N LYS A 6 -22.88 -11.64 4.95
CA LYS A 6 -21.82 -12.46 5.57
C LYS A 6 -20.69 -12.76 4.57
N LYS A 7 -21.03 -13.07 3.32
CA LYS A 7 -20.05 -13.34 2.25
C LYS A 7 -19.25 -12.09 1.88
N GLU A 8 -19.91 -10.95 1.73
CA GLU A 8 -19.25 -9.67 1.43
C GLU A 8 -18.30 -9.24 2.55
N LYS A 9 -18.73 -9.39 3.81
CA LYS A 9 -17.88 -9.13 4.98
C LYS A 9 -16.62 -10.01 4.96
N SER A 10 -16.79 -11.32 4.73
CA SER A 10 -15.67 -12.25 4.63
C SER A 10 -14.71 -11.90 3.51
N GLU A 11 -15.19 -11.36 2.39
CA GLU A 11 -14.34 -10.92 1.28
C GLU A 11 -13.57 -9.65 1.66
N LYS A 12 -14.24 -8.63 2.22
CA LYS A 12 -13.57 -7.41 2.72
C LYS A 12 -12.48 -7.74 3.75
N ASP A 13 -12.75 -8.64 4.69
CA ASP A 13 -11.79 -9.05 5.72
C ASP A 13 -10.52 -9.66 5.08
N GLU A 14 -10.66 -10.41 3.99
CA GLU A 14 -9.51 -10.97 3.27
C GLU A 14 -8.70 -9.91 2.51
N TYR A 15 -9.34 -8.87 1.96
CA TYR A 15 -8.63 -7.74 1.35
C TYR A 15 -7.84 -6.95 2.39
N PHE A 16 -8.44 -6.64 3.54
CA PHE A 16 -7.73 -5.99 4.64
C PHE A 16 -6.55 -6.82 5.11
N LYS A 17 -6.75 -8.14 5.28
CA LYS A 17 -5.66 -9.06 5.62
C LYS A 17 -4.54 -9.03 4.56
N ALA A 18 -4.87 -9.06 3.27
CA ALA A 18 -3.87 -8.98 2.20
C ALA A 18 -3.08 -7.66 2.26
N ASN A 19 -3.76 -6.55 2.53
CA ASN A 19 -3.13 -5.23 2.66
C ASN A 19 -2.20 -5.15 3.87
N ASP A 20 -2.61 -5.65 5.03
CA ASP A 20 -1.78 -5.68 6.23
C ASP A 20 -0.51 -6.51 6.01
N LEU A 21 -0.65 -7.70 5.42
CA LEU A 21 0.48 -8.57 5.10
C LEU A 21 1.43 -7.95 4.06
N ALA A 22 0.89 -7.24 3.07
CA ALA A 22 1.69 -6.51 2.10
C ALA A 22 2.45 -5.35 2.76
N CYS A 23 1.80 -4.63 3.68
CA CYS A 23 2.44 -3.57 4.47
C CYS A 23 3.61 -4.11 5.28
N GLU A 24 3.40 -5.19 6.04
CA GLU A 24 4.47 -5.87 6.80
C GLU A 24 5.64 -6.26 5.89
N PHE A 25 5.33 -6.83 4.73
CA PHE A 25 6.34 -7.22 3.75
C PHE A 25 7.15 -6.01 3.29
N PHE A 26 6.49 -4.93 2.84
CA PHE A 26 7.17 -3.74 2.34
C PHE A 26 7.96 -3.01 3.42
N GLN A 27 7.46 -2.92 4.66
CA GLN A 27 8.22 -2.36 5.78
C GLN A 27 9.48 -3.18 6.06
N LYS A 28 9.36 -4.52 6.05
CA LYS A 28 10.52 -5.39 6.22
C LYS A 28 11.54 -5.19 5.09
N GLN A 29 11.09 -5.06 3.85
CA GLN A 29 11.98 -4.79 2.72
C GLN A 29 12.71 -3.45 2.89
N LEU A 30 12.02 -2.41 3.37
CA LEU A 30 12.61 -1.09 3.62
C LEU A 30 13.66 -1.14 4.75
N LEU A 31 13.32 -1.76 5.88
CA LEU A 31 14.13 -1.68 7.10
C LEU A 31 15.27 -2.70 7.16
N SER A 32 15.12 -3.85 6.48
CA SER A 32 16.00 -5.01 6.69
C SER A 32 16.87 -5.39 5.49
N THR A 33 16.79 -4.67 4.36
CA THR A 33 17.56 -5.02 3.15
C THR A 33 18.54 -3.93 2.75
N SER A 34 19.57 -4.30 1.98
CA SER A 34 20.55 -3.35 1.44
C SER A 34 19.93 -2.36 0.45
N GLU A 35 18.97 -2.79 -0.37
CA GLU A 35 18.19 -1.89 -1.24
C GLU A 35 17.32 -0.95 -0.40
N GLY A 36 16.65 -1.48 0.62
CA GLY A 36 15.84 -0.70 1.56
C GLY A 36 16.62 0.41 2.27
N LYS A 37 17.88 0.17 2.67
CA LYS A 37 18.75 1.19 3.25
C LYS A 37 18.97 2.40 2.33
N LYS A 38 19.15 2.18 1.03
CA LYS A 38 19.27 3.28 0.05
C LYS A 38 17.97 4.10 -0.05
N VAL A 39 16.83 3.42 0.10
CA VAL A 39 15.51 4.06 0.09
C VAL A 39 15.30 4.87 1.39
N LEU A 40 15.78 4.38 2.53
CA LEU A 40 15.80 5.10 3.80
C LEU A 40 16.66 6.36 3.71
N GLU A 41 17.88 6.26 3.19
CA GLU A 41 18.76 7.41 2.95
C GLU A 41 18.07 8.46 2.06
N TYR A 42 17.36 8.01 1.02
CA TYR A 42 16.55 8.88 0.18
C TYR A 42 15.41 9.56 0.95
N LEU A 43 14.70 8.84 1.83
CA LEU A 43 13.63 9.40 2.68
C LEU A 43 14.18 10.45 3.64
N HIS A 44 15.27 10.13 4.34
CA HIS A 44 15.95 11.05 5.25
C HIS A 44 16.46 12.29 4.52
N GLY A 45 17.00 12.13 3.31
CA GLY A 45 17.40 13.23 2.44
C GLY A 45 16.25 14.15 2.02
N ARG A 46 15.00 13.71 2.17
CA ARG A 46 13.79 14.55 1.99
C ARG A 46 13.19 15.06 3.30
N GLY A 47 13.87 14.86 4.43
CA GLY A 47 13.41 15.31 5.74
C GLY A 47 12.35 14.41 6.39
N VAL A 48 12.05 13.23 5.82
CA VAL A 48 11.13 12.28 6.44
C VAL A 48 11.84 11.61 7.62
N THR A 49 11.27 11.71 8.81
CA THR A 49 11.85 11.15 10.05
C THR A 49 11.53 9.66 10.21
N ASP A 50 12.30 8.95 11.04
CA ASP A 50 11.99 7.55 11.39
C ASP A 50 10.60 7.41 12.03
N GLN A 51 10.21 8.37 12.87
CA GLN A 51 8.85 8.39 13.45
C GLN A 51 7.79 8.51 12.34
N THR A 52 7.98 9.40 11.37
CA THR A 52 7.07 9.55 10.23
C THR A 52 7.02 8.26 9.39
N ILE A 53 8.17 7.59 9.18
CA ILE A 53 8.25 6.30 8.47
C ILE A 53 7.45 5.23 9.19
N GLU A 54 7.54 5.18 10.53
CA GLU A 54 6.79 4.25 11.36
C GLU A 54 5.29 4.56 11.38
N ASP A 55 4.91 5.80 11.66
CA ASP A 55 3.52 6.25 11.81
C ASP A 55 2.72 6.04 10.52
N PHE A 56 3.31 6.38 9.37
CA PHE A 56 2.70 6.18 8.05
C PHE A 56 2.98 4.79 7.46
N LYS A 57 3.73 3.96 8.17
CA LYS A 57 4.11 2.60 7.79
C LYS A 57 4.75 2.51 6.39
N LEU A 58 5.61 3.47 6.05
CA LEU A 58 6.25 3.50 4.73
C LEU A 58 7.05 2.21 4.50
N GLY A 59 7.08 1.75 3.25
CA GLY A 59 7.73 0.51 2.88
C GLY A 59 8.42 0.58 1.52
N PHE A 60 9.05 -0.51 1.11
CA PHE A 60 9.74 -0.61 -0.17
C PHE A 60 9.30 -1.86 -0.92
N ALA A 61 8.93 -1.71 -2.19
CA ALA A 61 8.73 -2.81 -3.12
C ALA A 61 10.03 -3.04 -3.90
N PRO A 62 10.73 -4.18 -3.69
CA PRO A 62 11.95 -4.51 -4.42
C PRO A 62 11.74 -4.55 -5.93
N ASP A 63 12.78 -4.35 -6.72
CA ASP A 63 12.69 -4.43 -8.18
C ASP A 63 12.75 -5.90 -8.66
N LYS A 64 11.70 -6.65 -8.33
CA LYS A 64 11.55 -8.08 -8.66
C LYS A 64 10.12 -8.37 -9.10
N TYR A 65 9.95 -9.36 -9.98
CA TYR A 65 8.64 -9.73 -10.51
C TYR A 65 7.83 -10.64 -9.57
N ASP A 66 8.46 -11.22 -8.56
CA ASP A 66 7.91 -12.29 -7.72
C ASP A 66 8.30 -12.14 -6.23
N ALA A 67 8.44 -10.91 -5.73
CA ALA A 67 8.83 -10.65 -4.35
C ALA A 67 7.66 -10.78 -3.36
N LEU A 68 6.51 -10.18 -3.68
CA LEU A 68 5.33 -10.12 -2.82
C LEU A 68 4.39 -11.31 -3.08
N TYR A 69 4.12 -11.62 -4.35
CA TYR A 69 3.12 -12.63 -4.73
C TYR A 69 3.32 -13.98 -4.05
N PRO A 70 4.51 -14.62 -4.09
CA PRO A 70 4.72 -15.91 -3.44
C PRO A 70 4.59 -15.83 -1.92
N GLU A 71 4.98 -14.70 -1.31
CA GLU A 71 4.90 -14.51 0.14
C GLU A 71 3.44 -14.40 0.61
N LEU A 72 2.59 -13.69 -0.12
CA LEU A 72 1.16 -13.59 0.23
C LEU A 72 0.41 -14.91 -0.02
N LEU A 73 0.77 -15.66 -1.07
CA LEU A 73 0.23 -17.00 -1.29
C LEU A 73 0.58 -17.95 -0.15
N LYS A 74 1.85 -17.97 0.31
CA LYS A 74 2.29 -18.78 1.46
C LYS A 74 1.52 -18.43 2.74
N LYS A 75 1.15 -17.16 2.91
CA LYS A 75 0.31 -16.68 4.03
C LYS A 75 -1.19 -16.95 3.85
N GLY A 76 -1.57 -17.67 2.79
CA GLY A 76 -2.92 -18.16 2.55
C GLY A 76 -3.89 -17.14 1.94
N ILE A 77 -3.39 -16.08 1.30
CA ILE A 77 -4.24 -15.15 0.56
C ILE A 77 -4.58 -15.79 -0.79
N ARG A 78 -5.87 -15.76 -1.17
CA ARG A 78 -6.30 -16.30 -2.45
C ARG A 78 -5.75 -15.48 -3.61
N LYS A 79 -5.35 -16.19 -4.67
CA LYS A 79 -4.84 -15.61 -5.91
C LYS A 79 -5.82 -14.61 -6.53
N GLU A 80 -7.11 -14.89 -6.48
CA GLU A 80 -8.15 -13.99 -6.99
C GLU A 80 -8.18 -12.66 -6.24
N VAL A 81 -7.94 -12.68 -4.92
CA VAL A 81 -7.87 -11.47 -4.09
C VAL A 81 -6.63 -10.65 -4.47
N LEU A 82 -5.48 -11.28 -4.67
CA LEU A 82 -4.25 -10.59 -5.07
C LEU A 82 -4.36 -9.90 -6.43
N ILE A 83 -5.02 -10.54 -7.39
CA ILE A 83 -5.28 -9.96 -8.71
C ILE A 83 -6.25 -8.78 -8.57
N LYS A 84 -7.37 -8.96 -7.88
CA LYS A 84 -8.40 -7.92 -7.75
C LYS A 84 -8.00 -6.75 -6.85
N SER A 85 -7.14 -6.96 -5.87
CA SER A 85 -6.55 -5.88 -5.07
C SER A 85 -5.52 -5.06 -5.86
N GLY A 86 -5.05 -5.60 -6.99
CA GLY A 86 -4.11 -4.94 -7.87
C GLY A 86 -2.65 -5.03 -7.41
N PHE A 87 -2.32 -5.91 -6.44
CA PHE A 87 -0.93 -6.19 -6.08
C PHE A 87 -0.17 -6.88 -7.19
N VAL A 88 -0.87 -7.67 -8.01
CA VAL A 88 -0.27 -8.43 -9.11
C VAL A 88 -0.98 -8.15 -10.43
N SER A 89 -0.26 -8.39 -11.51
CA SER A 89 -0.80 -8.43 -12.87
C SER A 89 -0.70 -9.87 -13.38
N ALA A 90 -1.72 -10.32 -14.11
CA ALA A 90 -1.78 -11.66 -14.67
C ALA A 90 -1.79 -11.59 -16.20
N LYS A 91 -0.86 -12.31 -16.84
CA LYS A 91 -0.91 -12.56 -18.30
C LYS A 91 -1.76 -13.78 -18.60
N ASN A 92 -1.58 -14.86 -17.82
CA ASN A 92 -2.38 -16.07 -17.89
C ASN A 92 -2.52 -16.65 -16.48
N VAL A 93 -3.75 -16.66 -15.97
CA VAL A 93 -4.06 -17.13 -14.62
C VAL A 93 -3.88 -18.65 -14.50
N ALA A 94 -4.29 -19.42 -15.52
CA ALA A 94 -4.22 -20.88 -15.51
C ALA A 94 -2.77 -21.41 -15.57
N ALA A 95 -1.91 -20.72 -16.31
CA ALA A 95 -0.48 -21.05 -16.41
C ALA A 95 0.39 -20.37 -15.32
N ASP A 96 -0.24 -19.75 -14.32
CA ASP A 96 0.40 -19.00 -13.22
C ASP A 96 1.42 -17.93 -13.67
N GLN A 97 1.17 -17.30 -14.82
CA GLN A 97 1.95 -16.18 -15.33
C GLN A 97 1.50 -14.88 -14.65
N ILE A 98 1.82 -14.78 -13.35
CA ILE A 98 1.44 -13.68 -12.46
C ILE A 98 2.71 -13.04 -11.90
N PHE A 99 2.71 -11.71 -11.85
CA PHE A 99 3.85 -10.94 -11.41
C PHE A 99 3.42 -9.71 -10.60
N ASP A 100 4.26 -9.32 -9.66
CA ASP A 100 4.06 -8.14 -8.83
C ASP A 100 3.91 -6.89 -9.68
N LYS A 101 2.90 -6.08 -9.36
CA LYS A 101 2.64 -4.81 -10.04
C LYS A 101 3.56 -3.70 -9.53
N TYR A 102 3.81 -3.68 -8.22
CA TYR A 102 4.72 -2.73 -7.58
C TYR A 102 6.14 -3.29 -7.58
N ARG A 103 7.08 -2.60 -8.22
CA ARG A 103 8.49 -3.01 -8.33
C ARG A 103 9.39 -1.78 -8.31
N GLY A 104 10.47 -1.81 -7.54
CA GLY A 104 11.41 -0.70 -7.41
C GLY A 104 10.77 0.60 -6.93
N ARG A 105 9.79 0.52 -6.02
CA ARG A 105 8.97 1.66 -5.59
C ARG A 105 9.00 1.87 -4.09
N LEU A 106 9.02 3.13 -3.67
CA LEU A 106 8.67 3.53 -2.32
C LEU A 106 7.16 3.41 -2.16
N MET A 107 6.73 2.70 -1.12
CA MET A 107 5.34 2.32 -0.87
C MET A 107 4.74 3.18 0.24
N PHE A 108 3.55 3.71 -0.03
CA PHE A 108 2.74 4.53 0.85
C PHE A 108 1.43 3.80 1.13
N PRO A 109 1.26 3.16 2.29
CA PRO A 109 -0.03 2.57 2.68
C PRO A 109 -1.11 3.64 2.75
N ILE A 110 -2.27 3.36 2.18
CA ILE A 110 -3.43 4.24 2.23
C ILE A 110 -4.39 3.69 3.28
N PHE A 111 -4.76 4.54 4.23
CA PHE A 111 -5.62 4.20 5.35
C PHE A 111 -7.06 4.69 5.11
N ASP A 112 -8.03 3.88 5.52
CA ASP A 112 -9.42 4.32 5.60
C ASP A 112 -9.66 5.22 6.84
N TYR A 113 -10.88 5.75 6.98
CA TYR A 113 -11.25 6.62 8.10
C TYR A 113 -11.20 5.94 9.49
N LEU A 114 -11.08 4.61 9.54
CA LEU A 114 -10.91 3.79 10.74
C LEU A 114 -9.43 3.45 11.00
N GLY A 115 -8.51 3.86 10.12
CA GLY A 115 -7.08 3.56 10.24
C GLY A 115 -6.69 2.17 9.74
N ARG A 116 -7.53 1.50 8.93
CA ARG A 116 -7.19 0.22 8.30
C ARG A 116 -6.58 0.45 6.94
N ILE A 117 -5.60 -0.36 6.55
CA ILE A 117 -4.95 -0.22 5.24
C ILE A 117 -5.90 -0.73 4.16
N CYS A 118 -6.36 0.16 3.28
CA CYS A 118 -7.29 -0.16 2.20
C CYS A 118 -6.62 -0.25 0.83
N GLY A 119 -5.47 0.41 0.64
CA GLY A 119 -4.74 0.39 -0.62
C GLY A 119 -3.32 0.92 -0.48
N PHE A 120 -2.64 1.13 -1.60
CA PHE A 120 -1.27 1.60 -1.63
C PHE A 120 -1.05 2.62 -2.74
N GLY A 121 -0.20 3.60 -2.47
CA GLY A 121 0.51 4.39 -3.47
C GLY A 121 1.95 3.89 -3.59
N GLY A 122 2.51 3.97 -4.80
CA GLY A 122 3.87 3.53 -5.10
C GLY A 122 4.62 4.56 -5.93
N ARG A 123 5.63 5.21 -5.35
CA ARG A 123 6.46 6.19 -6.05
C ARG A 123 7.66 5.51 -6.70
N ALA A 124 7.85 5.78 -7.98
CA ALA A 124 9.06 5.38 -8.71
C ALA A 124 10.33 5.97 -8.04
N LEU A 125 11.37 5.16 -7.92
CA LEU A 125 12.66 5.61 -7.36
C LEU A 125 13.73 5.79 -8.43
N SER A 126 13.67 4.99 -9.49
CA SER A 126 14.57 5.11 -10.63
C SER A 126 14.10 6.20 -11.61
N GLU A 127 15.06 6.90 -12.19
CA GLU A 127 14.80 7.86 -13.26
C GLU A 127 14.18 7.16 -14.48
N GLY A 128 13.19 7.77 -15.12
CA GLY A 128 12.48 7.20 -16.27
C GLY A 128 11.47 6.08 -15.95
N GLN A 129 11.39 5.60 -14.71
CA GLN A 129 10.39 4.60 -14.35
C GLN A 129 8.98 5.22 -14.34
N MET A 130 8.12 4.74 -15.25
CA MET A 130 6.75 5.23 -15.42
C MET A 130 5.70 4.24 -14.89
N PRO A 131 4.56 4.74 -14.35
CA PRO A 131 4.30 6.14 -14.00
C PRO A 131 5.10 6.56 -12.76
N LYS A 132 5.30 7.88 -12.56
CA LYS A 132 5.97 8.44 -11.37
C LYS A 132 5.29 8.01 -10.07
N TYR A 133 3.97 7.98 -10.06
CA TYR A 133 3.15 7.42 -8.98
C TYR A 133 2.19 6.38 -9.55
N LEU A 134 2.08 5.26 -8.86
CA LEU A 134 1.16 4.18 -9.15
C LEU A 134 0.28 3.94 -7.93
N ASN A 135 -1.04 4.06 -8.08
CA ASN A 135 -1.97 3.78 -6.99
C ASN A 135 -2.69 2.44 -7.22
N SER A 136 -3.17 1.85 -6.14
CA SER A 136 -4.13 0.77 -6.19
C SER A 136 -5.34 1.18 -7.04
N ALA A 137 -5.87 0.23 -7.80
CA ALA A 137 -7.15 0.42 -8.46
C ALA A 137 -8.28 0.32 -7.43
N ASP A 138 -9.43 0.91 -7.75
CA ASP A 138 -10.62 0.79 -6.91
C ASP A 138 -11.00 -0.69 -6.74
N ASN A 139 -11.40 -1.03 -5.52
CA ASN A 139 -11.80 -2.39 -5.13
C ASN A 139 -12.80 -2.33 -3.97
N ILE A 140 -13.14 -3.48 -3.39
CA ILE A 140 -14.19 -3.58 -2.37
C ILE A 140 -13.85 -2.88 -1.04
N VAL A 141 -12.58 -2.57 -0.77
CA VAL A 141 -12.14 -1.84 0.43
C VAL A 141 -11.54 -0.48 0.13
N TYR A 142 -11.23 -0.14 -1.13
CA TYR A 142 -10.63 1.12 -1.53
C TYR A 142 -11.41 1.78 -2.67
N ASN A 143 -11.86 3.01 -2.44
CA ASN A 143 -12.39 3.91 -3.44
C ASN A 143 -11.57 5.21 -3.38
N LYS A 144 -10.87 5.53 -4.47
CA LYS A 144 -10.01 6.72 -4.54
C LYS A 144 -10.76 8.02 -4.27
N SER A 145 -12.04 8.11 -4.65
CA SER A 145 -12.85 9.32 -4.45
C SER A 145 -13.26 9.56 -3.00
N ASP A 146 -13.21 8.54 -2.15
CA ASP A 146 -13.71 8.59 -0.78
C ASP A 146 -12.59 8.64 0.28
N VAL A 147 -11.32 8.71 -0.16
CA VAL A 147 -10.16 8.60 0.74
C VAL A 147 -9.22 9.79 0.60
N LEU A 148 -8.94 10.42 1.75
CA LEU A 148 -7.91 11.45 1.91
C LEU A 148 -6.70 10.84 2.62
N TYR A 149 -5.54 10.83 1.94
CA TYR A 149 -4.30 10.30 2.53
C TYR A 149 -3.92 11.11 3.79
N GLY A 150 -3.53 10.40 4.86
CA GLY A 150 -3.19 11.01 6.15
C GLY A 150 -4.38 11.45 7.01
N PHE A 151 -5.63 11.30 6.53
CA PHE A 151 -6.80 11.73 7.30
C PHE A 151 -6.95 11.01 8.64
N SER A 152 -6.74 9.69 8.68
CA SER A 152 -6.79 8.93 9.94
C SER A 152 -5.79 9.44 10.97
N HIS A 153 -4.59 9.84 10.53
CA HIS A 153 -3.53 10.39 11.38
C HIS A 153 -3.86 11.81 11.86
N ALA A 154 -4.43 12.63 10.98
CA ALA A 154 -4.73 14.03 11.29
C ALA A 154 -6.08 14.24 12.02
N LYS A 155 -6.95 13.22 12.08
CA LYS A 155 -8.34 13.32 12.55
C LYS A 155 -8.49 14.01 13.92
N GLN A 156 -7.62 13.70 14.87
CA GLN A 156 -7.65 14.30 16.20
C GLN A 156 -7.25 15.79 16.13
N ALA A 157 -6.14 16.11 15.48
CA ALA A 157 -5.66 17.48 15.34
C ALA A 157 -6.65 18.37 14.56
N ILE A 158 -7.32 17.83 13.53
CA ILE A 158 -8.37 18.53 12.79
C ILE A 158 -9.52 18.91 13.72
N LYS A 159 -9.96 17.98 14.59
CA LYS A 159 -11.04 18.23 15.55
C LYS A 159 -10.64 19.30 16.57
N GLU A 160 -9.42 19.25 17.08
CA GLU A 160 -8.90 20.18 18.09
C GLU A 160 -8.70 21.59 17.53
N LYS A 161 -8.19 21.71 16.29
CA LYS A 161 -7.87 22.98 15.64
C LYS A 161 -9.02 23.55 14.81
N ASN A 162 -10.07 22.76 14.56
CA ASN A 162 -11.18 23.09 13.67
C ASN A 162 -10.72 23.58 12.29
N GLN A 163 -9.66 22.97 11.76
CA GLN A 163 -9.03 23.36 10.50
C GLN A 163 -8.45 22.14 9.79
N ILE A 164 -8.49 22.17 8.46
CA ILE A 164 -7.84 21.20 7.58
C ILE A 164 -6.98 21.92 6.55
N ILE A 165 -5.80 21.37 6.25
CA ILE A 165 -4.93 21.80 5.15
C ILE A 165 -4.93 20.67 4.13
N LEU A 166 -5.21 21.00 2.87
CA LEU A 166 -5.21 20.05 1.76
C LEU A 166 -4.00 20.30 0.86
N VAL A 167 -3.31 19.23 0.47
CA VAL A 167 -2.10 19.24 -0.35
C VAL A 167 -2.17 18.16 -1.44
N GLU A 168 -1.35 18.27 -2.49
CA GLU A 168 -1.48 17.44 -3.69
C GLU A 168 -0.68 16.12 -3.63
N GLY A 169 0.39 16.05 -2.85
CA GLY A 169 1.33 14.92 -2.85
C GLY A 169 1.47 14.22 -1.50
N TYR A 170 1.87 12.94 -1.53
CA TYR A 170 2.18 12.17 -0.32
C TYR A 170 3.24 12.84 0.55
N PHE A 171 4.31 13.36 -0.07
CA PHE A 171 5.40 14.02 0.67
C PHE A 171 4.98 15.34 1.30
N ASP A 172 3.97 16.03 0.77
CA ASP A 172 3.48 17.28 1.36
C ASP A 172 2.63 17.02 2.61
N VAL A 173 2.15 15.78 2.79
CA VAL A 173 1.39 15.32 3.97
C VAL A 173 2.31 14.83 5.10
N LEU A 174 3.46 14.24 4.76
CA LEU A 174 4.41 13.63 5.70
C LEU A 174 5.21 14.68 6.48
#